data_AF-A0A6V7LRL6-F1
#
_entry.id   AF-A0A6V7LRL6-F1
#
_cell.length_a   1.000
_cell.length_b   1.000
_cell.length_c   1.000
_cell.angle_alpha   90.00
_cell.angle_beta   90.00
_cell.angle_gamma   90.00
#
_symmetry.space_group_name_H-M   'P 1'
#
loop_
_entity.id
_entity.type
_entity.pdbx_description
1 polymer ?
#
loop_
_entity_poly.entity_id
_entity_poly.type
_entity_poly.pdbx_seq_one_letter_code
_entity_poly.pdbx_strand_id
1 'polypeptide(L)' 'RAIDCFKCVSLGGDNKACDDPFHNNGSLEFLESPCLGGRKGRDGLFPATACIKLDGIY' A
#
# COMPACT_ATOMS: atom_id res chain seq x y z
N ARG A 1 -6.52 -10.81 -13.22
CA ARG A 1 -5.18 -10.97 -12.62
C ARG A 1 -4.89 -9.69 -11.82
N ALA A 2 -4.48 -9.80 -10.56
CA ALA A 2 -4.10 -8.65 -9.75
C ALA A 2 -2.66 -8.23 -10.05
N ILE A 3 -2.32 -6.96 -9.81
CA ILE A 3 -0.93 -6.49 -9.81
C ILE A 3 -0.25 -6.81 -8.47
N ASP A 4 1.06 -6.71 -8.45
CA ASP A 4 1.84 -6.69 -7.21
C ASP A 4 2.05 -5.23 -6.81
N CYS A 5 2.06 -4.94 -5.51
CA CYS A 5 2.23 -3.58 -5.01
C CYS A 5 3.19 -3.55 -3.82
N PHE A 6 3.93 -2.46 -3.66
CA PHE A 6 4.60 -2.19 -2.40
C PHE A 6 3.57 -1.63 -1.42
N LYS A 7 3.34 -2.35 -0.32
CA LYS A 7 2.41 -1.99 0.73
C LYS A 7 3.19 -1.79 2.02
N CYS A 8 2.98 -0.62 2.60
CA CYS A 8 3.42 -0.34 3.95
C CYS A 8 2.49 0.64 4.64
N VAL A 9 2.48 0.61 5.97
CA VAL A 9 1.64 1.44 6.83
C VAL A 9 2.53 2.10 7.88
N SER A 10 2.30 3.40 8.09
CA SER A 10 2.86 4.19 9.17
C SER A 10 1.70 4.93 9.84
N LEU A 11 1.47 4.68 11.13
CA LEU A 11 0.44 5.32 11.94
C LEU A 11 1.12 6.20 12.99
N GLY A 12 0.98 7.52 12.84
CA GLY A 12 1.63 8.48 13.73
C GLY A 12 3.16 8.46 13.66
N GLY A 13 3.74 8.02 12.53
CA GLY A 13 5.19 7.97 12.32
C GLY A 13 5.88 6.78 12.99
N ASP A 14 5.13 5.72 13.32
CA ASP A 14 5.67 4.48 13.87
C ASP A 14 6.53 3.68 12.87
N ASN A 15 6.46 4.02 11.58
CA ASN A 15 7.21 3.37 10.52
C ASN A 15 7.81 4.36 9.53
N LYS A 16 8.94 4.98 9.93
CA LYS A 16 9.67 5.96 9.11
C LYS A 16 10.12 5.45 7.73
N ALA A 17 10.27 4.14 7.55
CA ALA A 17 10.64 3.59 6.25
C ALA A 17 9.50 3.70 5.22
N CYS A 18 8.28 3.94 5.70
CA CYS A 18 7.05 3.97 4.92
C CYS A 18 6.43 5.35 4.81
N ASP A 19 6.96 6.30 5.58
CA ASP A 19 6.69 7.71 5.42
C ASP A 19 7.22 8.23 4.08
N ASP A 20 6.70 9.38 3.67
CA ASP A 20 7.11 10.03 2.44
C ASP A 20 8.49 10.70 2.54
N PRO A 21 9.39 10.58 1.54
CA PRO A 21 9.26 9.74 0.34
C PRO A 21 9.51 8.25 0.62
N PHE A 22 8.56 7.41 0.19
CA PHE A 22 8.71 5.95 0.28
C PHE A 22 9.84 5.46 -0.64
N HIS A 23 10.92 4.95 -0.06
CA HIS A 23 12.05 4.39 -0.79
C HIS A 23 11.99 2.86 -0.78
N ASN A 24 11.53 2.26 -1.88
CA ASN A 24 11.46 0.80 -2.05
C ASN A 24 12.81 0.15 -2.40
N ASN A 25 13.94 0.83 -2.15
CA ASN A 25 15.24 0.58 -2.78
C ASN A 25 15.93 -0.74 -2.36
N GLY A 26 15.21 -1.73 -1.85
CA GLY A 26 15.77 -3.04 -1.51
C GLY A 26 14.88 -4.02 -0.73
N SER A 27 13.70 -3.66 -0.23
CA SER A 27 12.88 -4.57 0.57
C SER A 27 11.74 -5.20 -0.22
N LEU A 28 11.95 -6.45 -0.66
CA LEU A 28 10.86 -7.36 -1.04
C LEU A 28 9.87 -7.59 0.11
N GLU A 29 10.23 -7.24 1.34
CA GLU A 29 9.39 -7.32 2.53
C GLU A 29 8.11 -6.48 2.43
N PHE A 30 8.12 -5.40 1.65
CA PHE A 30 6.91 -4.59 1.40
C PHE A 30 6.15 -5.05 0.15
N LEU A 31 6.65 -6.02 -0.62
CA LEU A 31 5.97 -6.47 -1.83
C LEU A 31 4.80 -7.39 -1.46
N GLU A 32 3.58 -6.96 -1.75
CA GLU A 32 2.37 -7.76 -1.61
C GLU A 32 1.91 -8.28 -2.97
N SER A 33 1.77 -9.60 -3.07
CA SER A 33 1.30 -10.32 -4.26
C SER A 33 0.38 -11.48 -3.86
N PRO A 34 -0.88 -11.54 -4.36
CA PRO A 34 -1.56 -10.53 -5.17
C PRO A 34 -2.00 -9.31 -4.34
N CYS A 35 -1.79 -8.10 -4.84
CA CYS A 35 -2.26 -6.89 -4.17
C CYS A 35 -3.78 -6.75 -4.31
N LEU A 36 -4.45 -6.44 -3.21
CA LEU A 36 -5.87 -6.14 -3.18
C LEU A 36 -6.10 -4.69 -2.73
N GLY A 37 -7.12 -4.05 -3.30
CA GLY A 37 -7.51 -2.69 -2.99
C GLY A 37 -9.02 -2.55 -2.84
N GLY A 38 -9.44 -1.53 -2.08
CA GLY A 38 -10.84 -1.14 -1.99
C GLY A 38 -11.35 -0.58 -3.32
N ARG A 39 -12.67 -0.67 -3.54
CA ARG A 39 -13.34 -0.07 -4.70
C ARG A 39 -14.44 0.84 -4.22
N LYS A 40 -14.54 2.04 -4.82
CA LYS A 40 -15.58 3.01 -4.47
C LYS A 40 -16.97 2.36 -4.57
N GLY A 41 -17.76 2.50 -3.50
CA GLY A 41 -19.13 1.99 -3.42
C GLY A 41 -19.23 0.47 -3.23
N ARG A 42 -18.16 -0.21 -2.81
CA ARG A 42 -18.18 -1.64 -2.46
C ARG A 42 -17.41 -1.92 -1.19
N ASP A 43 -17.97 -2.79 -0.37
CA ASP A 43 -17.32 -3.27 0.84
C ASP A 43 -16.41 -4.46 0.52
N GLY A 44 -15.20 -4.43 1.08
CA GLY A 44 -14.20 -5.50 0.93
C GLY A 44 -13.06 -5.17 -0.05
N LEU A 45 -12.18 -6.16 -0.20
CA LEU A 45 -10.96 -6.06 -0.98
C LEU A 45 -11.13 -6.78 -2.32
N PHE A 46 -10.62 -6.16 -3.38
CA PHE A 46 -10.72 -6.66 -4.75
C PHE A 46 -9.34 -6.66 -5.41
N PRO A 47 -9.10 -7.52 -6.42
CA PRO A 47 -7.87 -7.47 -7.21
C PRO A 47 -7.53 -6.04 -7.65
N ALA A 48 -6.39 -5.55 -7.17
CA ALA A 48 -5.90 -4.23 -7.51
C ALA A 48 -5.48 -4.20 -8.98
N THR A 49 -5.82 -3.12 -9.66
CA THR A 49 -5.42 -2.83 -11.05
C THR A 49 -4.51 -1.61 -11.14
N ALA A 50 -4.26 -0.93 -10.02
CA ALA A 50 -3.38 0.23 -9.89
C ALA A 50 -2.88 0.34 -8.44
N CYS A 51 -1.73 0.98 -8.23
CA CYS A 51 -1.23 1.30 -6.89
C CYS A 51 -1.95 2.53 -6.35
N ILE A 52 -2.40 2.46 -5.09
CA ILE A 52 -3.02 3.58 -4.38
C ILE A 52 -2.13 3.90 -3.19
N LYS A 53 -1.78 5.18 -3.04
CA LYS A 53 -1.10 5.69 -1.87
C LYS A 53 -2.13 6.42 -1.01
N LEU A 54 -2.18 6.08 0.27
CA LEU A 54 -3.00 6.74 1.26
C LEU A 54 -2.06 7.43 2.23
N ASP A 55 -2.12 8.76 2.27
CA ASP A 55 -1.45 9.58 3.26
C ASP A 55 -2.52 10.46 3.93
N GLY A 56 -2.39 10.67 5.24
CA GLY A 56 -3.38 11.39 6.02
C GLY A 56 -2.91 11.64 7.45
N ILE A 57 -3.20 12.83 7.95
CA ILE A 57 -3.04 13.23 9.35
C ILE A 57 -4.47 13.31 9.92
N TYR A 58 -4.70 12.68 11.07
CA TYR A 58 -5.98 12.74 11.77
C TYR A 58 -6.24 14.14 12.36
#